data_AF-A0AB34JSK5-F1
#
_entry.id   AF-A0AB34JSK5-F1
#
_cell.length_a   1.000
_cell.length_b   1.000
_cell.length_c   1.000
_cell.angle_alpha   90.00
_cell.angle_beta   90.00
_cell.angle_gamma   90.00
#
_symmetry.space_group_name_H-M   'P 1'
#
loop_
_entity.id
_entity.type
_entity.pdbx_description
1 polymer ?
#
loop_
_entity_poly.entity_id
_entity_poly.type
_entity_poly.pdbx_seq_one_letter_code
_entity_poly.pdbx_strand_id
1 'polypeptide(L)'
;MAAPSTTSGRPELKVAETWDMCIENTIRKLAYGALTGGLAAMILFRTPAARSACFGIGAGIGVGMGYTDCKYTFDCIAKEQSA
;
A
#
# COMPACT_ATOMS: atom_id res chain seq x y z
N MET A 1 7.29 -1.03 -10.28
CA MET A 1 6.65 0.30 -10.19
C MET A 1 6.25 0.69 -11.59
N ALA A 2 5.01 0.40 -11.99
CA ALA A 2 4.46 0.90 -13.24
C ALA A 2 3.98 2.34 -12.98
N ALA A 3 4.42 3.29 -13.80
CA ALA A 3 3.98 4.68 -13.71
C ALA A 3 2.46 4.78 -13.98
N PRO A 4 1.73 5.70 -13.33
CA PRO A 4 0.30 5.86 -13.55
C PRO A 4 0.05 6.44 -14.94
N SER A 5 -0.67 5.71 -15.79
CA SER A 5 -1.18 6.19 -17.07
C SER A 5 -2.44 7.03 -16.83
N THR A 6 -2.25 8.27 -16.37
CA THR A 6 -3.36 9.18 -16.11
C THR A 6 -4.09 9.55 -17.40
N THR A 7 -5.27 8.96 -17.63
CA THR A 7 -6.00 9.05 -18.90
C THR A 7 -6.98 10.24 -18.94
N SER A 8 -7.28 10.87 -17.79
CA SER A 8 -8.28 11.92 -17.69
C SER A 8 -7.71 13.35 -17.74
N GLY A 9 -8.39 14.24 -18.48
CA GLY A 9 -8.02 15.66 -18.63
C GLY A 9 -8.50 16.59 -17.51
N ARG A 10 -9.32 16.13 -16.55
CA ARG A 10 -9.75 16.94 -15.40
C ARG A 10 -8.90 16.66 -14.16
N PRO A 11 -8.43 17.71 -13.44
CA PRO A 11 -7.52 17.55 -12.31
C PRO A 11 -8.16 16.75 -11.16
N GLU A 12 -9.46 16.92 -10.92
CA GLU A 12 -10.20 16.15 -9.90
C GLU A 12 -10.25 14.64 -10.18
N LEU A 13 -10.29 14.25 -11.47
CA LEU A 13 -10.33 12.85 -11.88
C LEU A 13 -8.94 12.20 -11.81
N LYS A 14 -7.87 12.97 -12.10
CA LYS A 14 -6.48 12.54 -11.92
C LYS A 14 -6.17 12.17 -10.46
N VAL A 15 -6.68 12.97 -9.53
CA VAL A 15 -6.52 12.74 -8.08
C VAL A 15 -7.25 11.47 -7.65
N ALA A 16 -8.48 11.26 -8.11
CA ALA A 16 -9.26 10.07 -7.81
C ALA A 16 -8.57 8.78 -8.32
N GLU A 17 -8.09 8.79 -9.57
CA GLU A 17 -7.42 7.63 -10.18
C GLU A 17 -6.10 7.29 -9.46
N THR A 18 -5.34 8.30 -9.01
CA THR A 18 -4.13 8.10 -8.21
C THR A 18 -4.45 7.47 -6.86
N TRP A 19 -5.54 7.90 -6.24
CA TRP A 19 -6.03 7.34 -4.98
C TRP A 19 -6.40 5.86 -5.15
N ASP A 20 -7.17 5.53 -6.18
CA ASP A 20 -7.56 4.15 -6.49
C ASP A 20 -6.34 3.27 -6.73
N MET A 21 -5.40 3.70 -7.58
CA MET A 21 -4.19 2.92 -7.85
C MET A 21 -3.36 2.67 -6.59
N CYS A 22 -3.31 3.65 -5.70
CA CYS A 22 -2.48 3.50 -4.51
C CYS A 22 -3.12 2.66 -3.42
N ILE A 23 -4.45 2.74 -3.26
CA ILE A 23 -5.21 1.78 -2.45
C ILE A 23 -4.97 0.37 -2.99
N GLU A 24 -5.11 0.17 -4.29
CA GLU A 24 -4.97 -1.12 -4.95
C GLU A 24 -3.60 -1.75 -4.68
N ASN A 25 -2.52 -0.99 -4.88
CA ASN A 25 -1.15 -1.44 -4.62
C ASN A 25 -0.90 -1.71 -3.13
N THR A 26 -1.49 -0.91 -2.25
CA THR A 26 -1.41 -1.12 -0.79
C THR A 26 -2.15 -2.38 -0.37
N ILE A 27 -3.35 -2.63 -0.91
CA ILE A 27 -4.13 -3.85 -0.64
C ILE A 27 -3.39 -5.08 -1.16
N ARG A 28 -2.77 -5.03 -2.35
CA ARG A 28 -1.95 -6.15 -2.84
C ARG A 28 -0.77 -6.42 -1.92
N LYS A 29 0.02 -5.39 -1.55
CA LYS A 29 1.15 -5.52 -0.62
C LYS A 29 0.70 -6.02 0.76
N LEU A 30 -0.44 -5.56 1.24
CA LEU A 30 -1.05 -6.03 2.48
C LEU A 30 -1.46 -7.49 2.38
N ALA A 31 -2.12 -7.91 1.30
CA ALA A 31 -2.51 -9.29 1.08
C ALA A 31 -1.29 -10.21 1.00
N TYR A 32 -0.26 -9.83 0.24
CA TYR A 32 0.99 -10.59 0.16
C TYR A 32 1.72 -10.63 1.52
N GLY A 33 1.80 -9.51 2.23
CA GLY A 33 2.42 -9.41 3.55
C GLY A 33 1.63 -10.17 4.64
N ALA A 34 0.30 -10.17 4.57
CA ALA A 34 -0.57 -10.89 5.48
C ALA A 34 -0.53 -12.41 5.22
N LEU A 35 -0.49 -12.84 3.97
CA LEU A 35 -0.36 -14.26 3.62
C LEU A 35 1.00 -14.81 4.05
N THR A 36 2.08 -14.13 3.68
CA THR A 36 3.45 -14.54 4.04
C THR A 36 3.71 -14.40 5.54
N GLY A 37 3.31 -13.28 6.14
CA GLY A 37 3.43 -13.03 7.59
C GLY A 37 2.53 -13.94 8.42
N GLY A 38 1.32 -14.25 7.95
CA GLY A 38 0.40 -15.18 8.60
C GLY A 38 0.90 -16.62 8.56
N LEU A 39 1.44 -17.09 7.43
CA LEU A 39 2.10 -18.39 7.36
C LEU A 39 3.34 -18.44 8.25
N ALA A 40 4.20 -17.42 8.18
CA ALA A 40 5.40 -17.34 9.01
C ALA A 40 5.06 -17.31 10.51
N ALA A 41 4.04 -16.56 10.91
CA ALA A 41 3.56 -16.51 12.28
C ALA A 41 2.97 -17.85 12.74
N MET A 42 2.26 -18.57 11.85
CA MET A 42 1.77 -19.91 12.11
C MET A 42 2.90 -20.92 12.34
N ILE A 43 3.99 -20.83 11.57
CA ILE A 43 5.14 -21.73 11.66
C ILE A 43 6.02 -21.41 12.88
N LEU A 44 6.30 -20.13 13.14
CA LEU A 44 7.25 -19.70 14.17
C LEU A 44 6.65 -19.65 15.58
N PHE A 45 5.35 -19.40 15.72
CA PHE A 45 4.73 -19.19 17.04
C PHE A 45 3.65 -20.22 17.34
N ARG A 46 3.78 -20.87 18.50
CA ARG A 46 2.84 -21.90 19.00
C ARG A 46 1.67 -21.32 19.80
N THR A 47 1.74 -20.04 20.16
CA THR A 47 0.77 -19.34 21.03
C THR A 47 -0.10 -18.36 20.22
N PRO A 48 -1.44 -18.37 20.37
CA PRO A 48 -2.34 -17.52 19.58
C PRO A 48 -2.10 -16.01 19.74
N ALA A 49 -1.65 -15.56 20.92
CA ALA A 49 -1.31 -14.16 21.17
C ALA A 49 -0.08 -13.67 20.37
N ALA A 50 0.92 -14.53 20.19
CA ALA A 50 2.09 -14.18 19.41
C ALA A 50 1.78 -14.17 17.90
N ARG A 51 0.88 -15.04 17.45
CA ARG A 51 0.38 -15.05 16.06
C ARG A 51 -0.37 -13.77 15.70
N SER A 52 -1.29 -13.32 16.56
CA SER A 52 -2.03 -12.07 16.32
C SER A 52 -1.14 -10.82 16.39
N ALA A 53 -0.15 -10.81 17.29
CA ALA A 53 0.84 -9.73 17.35
C ALA A 53 1.70 -9.65 16.09
N CYS A 54 2.23 -10.78 15.60
CA CYS A 54 3.01 -10.81 14.35
C CYS A 54 2.17 -10.43 13.13
N PHE A 55 0.89 -10.84 13.10
CA PHE A 55 -0.02 -10.45 12.03
C PHE A 55 -0.31 -8.94 12.05
N GLY A 56 -0.54 -8.36 13.24
CA GLY A 56 -0.72 -6.92 13.41
C GLY A 56 0.51 -6.10 13.03
N ILE A 57 1.70 -6.57 13.40
CA ILE A 57 2.98 -5.93 13.03
C ILE A 57 3.22 -6.04 11.51
N GLY A 58 3.00 -7.23 10.92
CA GLY A 58 3.16 -7.45 9.48
C GLY A 58 2.19 -6.61 8.65
N ALA A 59 0.93 -6.51 9.09
CA ALA A 59 -0.05 -5.63 8.48
C ALA A 59 0.35 -4.15 8.59
N GLY A 60 0.81 -3.70 9.77
CA GLY A 60 1.26 -2.34 9.99
C GLY A 60 2.45 -1.93 9.10
N ILE A 61 3.44 -2.81 8.95
CA ILE A 61 4.60 -2.56 8.08
C ILE A 61 4.15 -2.48 6.60
N GLY A 62 3.25 -3.37 6.16
CA GLY A 62 2.72 -3.36 4.80
C GLY A 62 1.96 -2.07 4.46
N VAL A 63 1.12 -1.58 5.38
CA VAL A 63 0.40 -0.30 5.23
C VAL A 63 1.36 0.88 5.20
N GLY A 64 2.37 0.92 6.08
CA GLY A 64 3.36 2.01 6.12
C GLY A 64 4.18 2.13 4.83
N MET A 65 4.58 1.00 4.24
CA MET A 65 5.29 0.97 2.96
C MET A 65 4.39 1.43 1.80
N GLY A 66 3.13 0.98 1.76
CA GLY A 66 2.16 1.42 0.75
C GLY A 66 1.88 2.92 0.81
N TYR A 67 1.67 3.45 2.02
CA TYR A 67 1.40 4.88 2.23
C TYR A 67 2.58 5.78 1.81
N THR A 68 3.82 5.34 2.06
CA THR A 68 5.01 6.09 1.64
C THR A 68 5.13 6.16 0.11
N ASP A 69 4.87 5.04 -0.57
CA ASP A 69 4.77 4.95 -2.03
C ASP A 69 3.67 5.90 -2.59
N CYS A 70 2.51 5.94 -1.94
CA CYS A 70 1.41 6.84 -2.31
C CYS A 70 1.82 8.30 -2.19
N LYS A 71 2.40 8.67 -1.05
CA LYS A 71 2.79 10.05 -0.76
C LYS A 71 3.77 10.58 -1.82
N TYR A 72 4.73 9.75 -2.21
CA TYR A 72 5.72 10.12 -3.22
C TYR A 72 5.09 10.32 -4.61
N THR A 73 4.14 9.46 -4.97
CA THR A 73 3.40 9.57 -6.24
C THR A 73 2.53 10.84 -6.28
N PHE A 74 1.84 11.16 -5.18
CA PHE A 74 1.05 12.39 -5.06
C PHE A 74 1.91 13.66 -5.13
N ASP A 75 3.07 13.68 -4.47
CA ASP A 75 3.98 14.83 -4.48
C ASP A 75 4.57 15.09 -5.88
N CYS A 76 4.89 14.02 -6.62
CA CYS A 76 5.34 14.10 -8.01
C CYS A 76 4.29 14.76 -8.92
N ILE A 77 3.04 14.29 -8.85
CA ILE A 77 1.92 14.83 -9.65
C ILE A 77 1.61 16.28 -9.27
N ALA A 78 1.70 16.64 -7.98
CA ALA A 78 1.50 18.01 -7.51
C ALA A 78 2.56 18.97 -8.07
N LYS A 79 3.81 18.49 -8.20
CA LYS A 79 4.92 19.24 -8.81
C LYS A 79 4.72 19.45 -10.32
N GLU A 80 4.20 18.46 -11.04
CA GLU A 80 3.87 18.59 -12.46
C GLU A 80 2.70 19.55 -12.71
N GLN A 81 1.74 19.68 -11.80
CA GLN A 81 0.63 20.63 -11.92
C GLN A 81 1.05 22.09 -11.71
N SER A 82 2.22 22.33 -11.10
CA SER A 82 2.72 23.66 -10.78
C SER A 82 3.80 24.17 -11.75
N ALA A 83 4.12 23.37 -12.79
CA ALA A 83 5.02 23.71 -13.89
C ALA A 83 4.23 23.88 -15.19
#